data_AF-A0A7C5FHG7-F1
#
_entry.id   AF-A0A7C5FHG7-F1
#
_cell.length_a   1.000
_cell.length_b   1.000
_cell.length_c   1.000
_cell.angle_alpha   90.00
_cell.angle_beta   90.00
_cell.angle_gamma   90.00
#
_symmetry.space_group_name_H-M   'P 1'
#
loop_
_entity.id
_entity.type
_entity.pdbx_description
1 polymer ?
#
loop_
_entity_poly.entity_id
_entity_poly.type
_entity_poly.pdbx_seq_one_letter_code
_entity_poly.pdbx_strand_id
1 'polypeptide(L)'
;MKNERAGRLEDNFELRSYQGEIISFITESLKGNIGVAIESPTGSGKTLMGLQGALKYATENGKKILYLTRTNSQQEQVIRELRRIATNLKIHAMPMQGRHNLCLLYREVEGHQDFSSESLSRFCRLRKKKVLEGDPDACRYYNYDVWSEETKNYIFSTIPFAEEFLEYGSDNIICPYESLKRALPEADIVLAPYASFLNPAIGERFLQHWGVSRDDLVLILDEAHNLPDLARDMSSFDISIRSINYAENEARDQGDFLLYQKYKSSDVLEMTRSAIISLVNE
;
A
#
# COMPACT_ATOMS: atom_id res chain seq x y z
N MET A 1 -25.86 -10.63 19.50
CA MET A 1 -26.41 -11.54 18.47
C MET A 1 -25.24 -12.27 17.84
N LYS A 2 -25.14 -13.59 18.01
CA LYS A 2 -24.05 -14.40 17.47
C LYS A 2 -24.16 -14.45 15.94
N ASN A 3 -23.05 -14.21 15.26
CA ASN A 3 -22.90 -14.25 13.81
C ASN A 3 -23.17 -15.68 13.28
N GLU A 4 -24.43 -15.94 12.90
CA GLU A 4 -24.77 -17.05 12.00
C GLU A 4 -24.67 -16.54 10.57
N ARG A 5 -23.50 -16.64 9.93
CA ARG A 5 -23.28 -16.53 8.47
C ARG A 5 -21.79 -16.64 8.13
N ALA A 6 -21.26 -17.86 8.12
CA ALA A 6 -20.05 -18.17 7.37
C ALA A 6 -20.25 -19.57 6.77
N GLY A 7 -20.27 -19.66 5.43
CA GLY A 7 -20.04 -20.94 4.77
C GLY A 7 -18.67 -21.48 5.22
N ARG A 8 -18.51 -22.81 5.32
CA ARG A 8 -17.24 -23.38 5.74
C ARG A 8 -16.16 -23.03 4.70
N LEU A 9 -15.12 -22.33 5.15
CA LEU A 9 -13.92 -21.97 4.37
C LEU A 9 -13.29 -23.18 3.64
N GLU A 10 -13.42 -24.37 4.22
CA GLU A 10 -12.82 -25.62 3.76
C GLU A 10 -13.58 -26.28 2.60
N ASP A 11 -14.86 -25.94 2.36
CA ASP A 11 -15.71 -26.60 1.35
C ASP A 11 -15.46 -26.07 -0.09
N ASN A 12 -14.59 -25.06 -0.26
CA ASN A 12 -14.39 -24.36 -1.54
C ASN A 12 -13.18 -24.84 -2.36
N PHE A 13 -12.31 -25.67 -1.78
CA PHE A 13 -11.09 -26.13 -2.43
C PHE A 13 -10.86 -27.61 -2.13
N GLU A 14 -10.52 -28.39 -3.15
CA GLU A 14 -9.94 -29.72 -2.94
C GLU A 14 -8.52 -29.54 -2.39
N LEU A 15 -8.41 -29.39 -1.08
CA LEU A 15 -7.15 -29.25 -0.39
C LEU A 15 -6.39 -30.58 -0.41
N ARG A 16 -5.08 -30.49 -0.68
CA ARG A 16 -4.16 -31.62 -0.44
C ARG A 16 -4.06 -31.85 1.07
N SER A 17 -3.80 -33.09 1.49
CA SER A 17 -3.72 -33.45 2.92
C SER A 17 -2.82 -32.52 3.74
N TYR A 18 -1.61 -32.24 3.25
CA TYR A 18 -0.66 -31.35 3.92
C TYR A 18 -1.15 -29.89 4.02
N GLN A 19 -1.99 -29.43 3.10
CA GLN A 19 -2.49 -28.05 3.13
C GLN A 19 -3.46 -27.86 4.31
N GLY A 20 -4.34 -28.84 4.56
CA GLY A 20 -5.25 -28.83 5.71
C GLY A 20 -4.50 -28.85 7.05
N GLU A 21 -3.42 -29.63 7.14
CA GLU A 21 -2.55 -29.66 8.33
C GLU A 21 -1.87 -28.30 8.56
N ILE A 22 -1.32 -27.68 7.51
CA ILE A 22 -0.68 -26.36 7.61
C ILE A 22 -1.70 -25.26 7.98
N ILE A 23 -2.89 -25.27 7.38
CA ILE A 23 -3.96 -24.31 7.71
C ILE A 23 -4.35 -24.44 9.19
N SER A 24 -4.48 -25.66 9.69
CA SER A 24 -4.78 -25.93 11.10
C SER A 24 -3.65 -25.44 12.01
N PHE A 25 -2.40 -25.73 11.64
CA PHE A 25 -1.22 -25.25 12.35
C PHE A 25 -1.15 -23.71 12.43
N ILE A 26 -1.42 -23.00 11.33
CA ILE A 26 -1.49 -21.53 11.31
C ILE A 26 -2.57 -21.05 12.28
N THR A 27 -3.78 -21.59 12.16
CA THR A 27 -4.95 -21.14 12.93
C THR A 27 -4.72 -21.31 14.43
N GLU A 28 -4.24 -22.47 14.87
CA GLU A 28 -3.98 -22.74 16.29
C GLU A 28 -2.81 -21.93 16.84
N SER A 29 -1.76 -21.69 16.04
CA SER A 29 -0.65 -20.84 16.46
C SER A 29 -1.08 -19.38 16.65
N LEU A 30 -1.93 -18.85 15.76
CA LEU A 30 -2.51 -17.51 15.90
C LEU A 30 -3.38 -17.39 17.15
N LYS A 31 -4.14 -18.43 17.52
CA LYS A 31 -4.90 -18.48 18.78
C LYS A 31 -3.98 -18.40 20.01
N GLY A 32 -2.78 -18.95 19.93
CA GLY A 32 -1.74 -18.82 20.95
C GLY A 32 -1.04 -17.46 20.98
N ASN A 33 -1.41 -16.53 20.09
CA ASN A 33 -0.72 -15.25 19.86
C ASN A 33 0.77 -15.43 19.50
N ILE A 34 1.08 -16.49 18.74
CA ILE A 34 2.43 -16.83 18.28
C ILE A 34 2.52 -16.56 16.78
N GLY A 35 3.57 -15.85 16.37
CA GLY A 35 3.88 -15.66 14.95
C GLY A 35 4.31 -16.97 14.29
N VAL A 36 3.93 -17.17 13.03
CA VAL A 36 4.20 -18.41 12.29
C VAL A 36 5.10 -18.13 11.10
N ALA A 37 6.16 -18.92 10.95
CA ALA A 37 6.98 -18.96 9.74
C ALA A 37 6.77 -20.30 9.04
N ILE A 38 6.43 -20.25 7.74
CA ILE A 38 6.22 -21.44 6.91
C ILE A 38 7.15 -21.39 5.72
N GLU A 39 7.99 -22.41 5.61
CA GLU A 39 8.73 -22.70 4.40
C GLU A 39 7.96 -23.73 3.56
N SER A 40 7.79 -23.44 2.28
CA SER A 40 7.17 -24.38 1.36
C SER A 40 7.62 -24.10 -0.08
N PRO A 41 7.76 -25.12 -0.94
CA PRO A 41 8.13 -24.93 -2.34
C PRO A 41 7.19 -23.97 -3.10
N THR A 42 7.64 -23.45 -4.24
CA THR A 42 6.75 -22.72 -5.15
C THR A 42 5.65 -23.65 -5.69
N GLY A 43 4.45 -23.11 -5.88
CA GLY A 43 3.29 -23.91 -6.34
C GLY A 43 2.67 -24.85 -5.30
N SER A 44 3.11 -24.83 -4.04
CA SER A 44 2.50 -25.61 -2.95
C SER A 44 1.21 -25.01 -2.38
N GLY A 45 0.87 -23.77 -2.79
CA GLY A 45 -0.29 -23.04 -2.29
C GLY A 45 -0.01 -22.23 -1.01
N LYS A 46 1.21 -21.72 -0.81
CA LYS A 46 1.58 -20.85 0.33
C LYS A 46 0.54 -19.75 0.59
N THR A 47 0.18 -19.01 -0.46
CA THR A 47 -0.82 -17.95 -0.41
C THR A 47 -2.18 -18.47 0.07
N LEU A 48 -2.65 -19.59 -0.47
CA LEU A 48 -3.92 -20.21 -0.09
C LEU A 48 -3.93 -20.63 1.37
N MET A 49 -2.89 -21.33 1.82
CA MET A 49 -2.76 -21.80 3.20
C MET A 49 -2.68 -20.64 4.19
N GLY A 50 -1.87 -19.63 3.88
CA GLY A 50 -1.73 -18.41 4.68
C GLY A 50 -3.06 -17.66 4.81
N LEU A 51 -3.74 -17.42 3.69
CA LEU A 51 -5.03 -16.74 3.66
C LEU A 51 -6.10 -17.53 4.42
N GLN A 52 -6.25 -18.83 4.18
CA GLN A 52 -7.30 -19.62 4.83
C GLN A 52 -7.09 -19.72 6.34
N GLY A 53 -5.86 -19.97 6.79
CA GLY A 53 -5.54 -20.02 8.22
C GLY A 53 -5.77 -18.68 8.92
N ALA A 54 -5.29 -17.59 8.32
CA ALA A 54 -5.51 -16.25 8.83
C ALA A 54 -6.99 -15.87 8.84
N LEU A 55 -7.73 -16.21 7.79
CA LEU A 55 -9.15 -15.87 7.64
C LEU A 55 -10.05 -16.64 8.62
N LYS A 56 -9.75 -17.92 8.87
CA LYS A 56 -10.41 -18.70 9.90
C LYS A 56 -10.24 -18.05 11.27
N TYR A 57 -9.00 -17.75 11.66
CA TYR A 57 -8.71 -17.07 12.92
C TYR A 57 -9.35 -15.68 13.00
N ALA A 58 -9.20 -14.86 11.95
CA ALA A 58 -9.65 -13.47 11.94
C ALA A 58 -11.18 -13.37 12.04
N THR A 59 -11.91 -14.23 11.34
CA THR A 59 -13.37 -14.27 11.38
C THR A 59 -13.89 -14.69 12.76
N GLU A 60 -13.25 -15.69 13.40
CA GLU A 60 -13.62 -16.17 14.74
C GLU A 60 -13.35 -15.14 15.84
N ASN A 61 -12.35 -14.27 15.66
CA ASN A 61 -11.85 -13.34 16.70
C ASN A 61 -12.10 -11.86 16.38
N GLY A 62 -12.83 -11.55 15.31
CA GLY A 62 -13.13 -10.17 14.91
C GLY A 62 -11.88 -9.35 14.54
N LYS A 63 -10.88 -10.00 13.94
CA LYS A 63 -9.64 -9.35 13.49
C LYS A 63 -9.71 -9.00 12.01
N LYS A 64 -8.90 -8.04 11.57
CA LYS A 64 -8.69 -7.71 10.15
C LYS A 64 -7.38 -8.30 9.64
N ILE A 65 -7.24 -8.48 8.33
CA ILE A 65 -6.05 -9.06 7.71
C ILE A 65 -5.35 -8.03 6.85
N LEU A 66 -4.06 -7.80 7.12
CA LEU A 66 -3.19 -7.04 6.23
C LEU A 66 -2.23 -8.02 5.52
N TYR A 67 -2.40 -8.14 4.21
CA TYR A 67 -1.55 -8.97 3.37
C TYR A 67 -0.48 -8.08 2.71
N LEU A 68 0.78 -8.28 3.06
CA LEU A 68 1.89 -7.48 2.56
C LEU A 68 2.66 -8.21 1.46
N THR A 69 2.78 -7.56 0.30
CA THR A 69 3.58 -8.05 -0.84
C THR A 69 4.72 -7.10 -1.17
N ARG A 70 5.77 -7.61 -1.84
CA ARG A 70 6.91 -6.81 -2.28
C ARG A 70 6.60 -6.11 -3.61
N THR A 71 5.93 -6.78 -4.53
CA THR A 71 5.68 -6.28 -5.89
C THR A 71 4.19 -6.24 -6.25
N ASN A 72 3.85 -5.44 -7.27
CA ASN A 72 2.50 -5.39 -7.82
C ASN A 72 2.08 -6.77 -8.39
N SER A 73 2.97 -7.47 -9.08
CA SER A 73 2.67 -8.81 -9.63
C SER A 73 2.36 -9.84 -8.55
N GLN A 74 3.04 -9.78 -7.39
CA GLN A 74 2.68 -10.61 -6.24
C GLN A 74 1.29 -10.22 -5.70
N GLN A 75 0.99 -8.93 -5.60
CA GLN A 75 -0.34 -8.47 -5.17
C GLN A 75 -1.44 -8.99 -6.10
N GLU A 76 -1.25 -8.93 -7.41
CA GLU A 76 -2.18 -9.47 -8.41
C GLU A 76 -2.41 -10.97 -8.24
N GLN A 77 -1.34 -11.75 -7.98
CA GLN A 77 -1.47 -13.18 -7.72
C GLN A 77 -2.37 -13.45 -6.51
N VAL A 78 -2.18 -12.71 -5.42
CA VAL A 78 -3.00 -12.85 -4.20
C VAL A 78 -4.43 -12.39 -4.46
N ILE A 79 -4.66 -11.32 -5.22
CA ILE A 79 -6.00 -10.87 -5.63
C ILE A 79 -6.72 -11.98 -6.40
N ARG A 80 -6.05 -12.68 -7.32
CA ARG A 80 -6.66 -13.80 -8.07
C ARG A 80 -7.11 -14.93 -7.14
N GLU A 81 -6.31 -15.27 -6.13
CA GLU A 81 -6.71 -16.27 -5.13
C GLU A 81 -7.84 -15.76 -4.22
N LEU A 82 -7.79 -14.49 -3.80
CA LEU A 82 -8.87 -13.88 -3.02
C LEU A 82 -10.19 -13.82 -3.77
N ARG A 83 -10.19 -13.51 -5.07
CA ARG A 83 -11.41 -13.55 -5.90
C ARG A 83 -12.05 -14.95 -5.86
N ARG A 84 -11.25 -16.02 -5.88
CA ARG A 84 -11.75 -17.40 -5.75
C ARG A 84 -12.34 -17.66 -4.36
N ILE A 85 -11.67 -17.19 -3.30
CA ILE A 85 -12.10 -17.37 -1.90
C ILE A 85 -13.37 -16.54 -1.59
N ALA A 86 -13.44 -15.29 -2.07
CA ALA A 86 -14.47 -14.32 -1.76
C ALA A 86 -15.84 -14.66 -2.37
N THR A 87 -15.89 -15.43 -3.46
CA THR A 87 -17.14 -15.81 -4.15
C THR A 87 -18.20 -16.39 -3.19
N ASN A 88 -17.77 -17.05 -2.10
CA ASN A 88 -18.64 -17.76 -1.17
C ASN A 88 -18.64 -17.17 0.26
N LEU A 89 -17.96 -16.05 0.48
CA LEU A 89 -17.81 -15.42 1.79
C LEU A 89 -18.17 -13.93 1.69
N LYS A 90 -18.95 -13.43 2.65
CA LYS A 90 -19.23 -12.00 2.78
C LYS A 90 -18.05 -11.29 3.41
N ILE A 91 -16.96 -11.16 2.66
CA ILE A 91 -15.72 -10.52 3.11
C ILE A 91 -15.43 -9.35 2.19
N HIS A 92 -15.16 -8.19 2.78
CA HIS A 92 -14.70 -7.02 2.06
C HIS A 92 -13.18 -7.07 1.93
N ALA A 93 -12.70 -7.50 0.77
CA ALA A 93 -11.28 -7.46 0.43
C ALA A 93 -11.00 -6.34 -0.59
N MET A 94 -9.88 -5.65 -0.44
CA MET A 94 -9.47 -4.62 -1.40
C MET A 94 -7.94 -4.47 -1.47
N PRO A 95 -7.39 -4.13 -2.64
CA PRO A 95 -6.01 -3.69 -2.72
C PRO A 95 -5.88 -2.23 -2.27
N MET A 96 -4.71 -1.89 -1.75
CA MET A 96 -4.30 -0.52 -1.50
C MET A 96 -2.90 -0.30 -2.03
N GLN A 97 -2.69 0.81 -2.74
CA GLN A 97 -1.38 1.25 -3.21
C GLN A 97 -1.20 2.74 -2.96
N GLY A 98 0.03 3.23 -3.17
CA GLY A 98 0.36 4.65 -3.05
C GLY A 98 -0.19 5.48 -4.21
N ARG A 99 -0.20 6.81 -4.03
CA ARG A 99 -0.60 7.77 -5.07
C ARG A 99 0.22 7.66 -6.35
N HIS A 100 1.48 7.22 -6.25
CA HIS A 100 2.36 7.05 -7.41
C HIS A 100 1.78 6.08 -8.44
N ASN A 101 1.04 5.07 -7.98
CA ASN A 101 0.41 4.08 -8.85
C ASN A 101 -1.05 4.43 -9.18
N LEU A 102 -1.74 5.19 -8.34
CA LEU A 102 -3.19 5.37 -8.42
C LEU A 102 -3.68 6.79 -8.76
N CYS A 103 -2.78 7.78 -8.86
CA CYS A 103 -3.18 9.16 -9.12
C CYS A 103 -3.21 9.47 -10.63
N LEU A 104 -4.41 9.48 -11.22
CA LEU A 104 -4.63 9.82 -12.64
C LEU A 104 -4.11 11.22 -12.99
N LEU A 105 -4.48 12.24 -12.20
CA LEU A 105 -4.07 13.62 -12.44
C LEU A 105 -2.54 13.78 -12.48
N TYR A 106 -1.82 13.10 -11.59
CA TYR A 106 -0.36 13.16 -11.57
C TYR A 106 0.25 12.58 -12.85
N ARG A 107 -0.29 11.44 -13.32
CA ARG A 107 0.16 10.79 -14.57
C ARG A 107 -0.06 11.69 -15.79
N GLU A 108 -1.11 12.50 -15.79
CA GLU A 108 -1.43 13.44 -16.86
C GLU A 108 -0.54 14.67 -16.87
N VAL A 109 -0.24 15.23 -15.69
CA VAL A 109 0.44 16.52 -15.58
C VAL A 109 1.97 16.38 -15.65
N GLU A 110 2.54 15.36 -15.00
CA GLU A 110 3.97 15.35 -14.69
C GLU A 110 4.79 14.34 -15.51
N GLY A 111 4.18 13.56 -16.41
CA GLY A 111 4.92 12.76 -17.39
C GLY A 111 6.05 11.88 -16.83
N HIS A 112 5.95 11.43 -15.57
CA HIS A 112 6.93 10.60 -14.83
C HIS A 112 8.15 11.33 -14.20
N GLN A 113 8.01 12.56 -13.69
CA GLN A 113 9.04 13.13 -12.80
C GLN A 113 9.20 12.32 -11.49
N ASP A 114 10.37 12.39 -10.84
CA ASP A 114 10.64 11.69 -9.58
C ASP A 114 9.95 12.38 -8.38
N PHE A 115 8.62 12.28 -8.26
CA PHE A 115 7.95 12.74 -7.04
C PHE A 115 8.11 11.72 -5.91
N SER A 116 8.60 12.20 -4.76
CA SER A 116 8.49 11.43 -3.52
C SER A 116 7.02 11.23 -3.12
N SER A 117 6.75 10.20 -2.30
CA SER A 117 5.41 9.97 -1.73
C SER A 117 4.90 11.17 -0.94
N GLU A 118 5.79 11.94 -0.32
CA GLU A 118 5.46 13.17 0.41
C GLU A 118 5.05 14.30 -0.56
N SER A 119 5.82 14.52 -1.62
CA SER A 119 5.51 15.51 -2.65
C SER A 119 4.16 15.23 -3.31
N LEU A 120 3.86 13.98 -3.66
CA LEU A 120 2.54 13.58 -4.17
C LEU A 120 1.42 13.81 -3.16
N SER A 121 1.69 13.57 -1.87
CA SER A 121 0.70 13.81 -0.82
C SER A 121 0.41 15.31 -0.66
N ARG A 122 1.43 16.16 -0.74
CA ARG A 122 1.28 17.63 -0.72
C ARG A 122 0.56 18.13 -1.97
N PHE A 123 0.95 17.65 -3.16
CA PHE A 123 0.28 17.94 -4.42
C PHE A 123 -1.22 17.62 -4.34
N CYS A 124 -1.57 16.38 -3.97
CA CYS A 124 -2.95 15.93 -3.83
C CYS A 124 -3.72 16.80 -2.82
N ARG A 125 -3.14 17.10 -1.64
CA ARG A 125 -3.79 17.96 -0.63
C ARG A 125 -4.09 19.36 -1.17
N LEU A 126 -3.16 19.98 -1.88
CA LEU A 126 -3.34 21.32 -2.45
C LEU A 126 -4.42 21.33 -3.54
N ARG A 127 -4.45 20.32 -4.42
CA ARG A 127 -5.48 20.21 -5.45
C ARG A 127 -6.87 20.01 -4.83
N LYS A 128 -7.00 19.09 -3.87
CA LYS A 128 -8.27 18.86 -3.17
C LYS A 128 -8.77 20.11 -2.44
N LYS A 129 -7.86 20.87 -1.82
CA LYS A 129 -8.22 22.14 -1.17
C LYS A 129 -8.86 23.11 -2.16
N LYS A 130 -8.27 23.30 -3.35
CA LYS A 130 -8.83 24.15 -4.41
C LYS A 130 -10.20 23.66 -4.91
N VAL A 131 -10.37 22.35 -5.09
CA VAL A 131 -11.68 21.76 -5.42
C VAL A 131 -12.73 22.14 -4.39
N LEU A 132 -12.41 22.01 -3.10
CA LEU A 132 -13.32 22.39 -2.00
C LEU A 132 -13.57 23.90 -1.91
N GLU A 133 -12.66 24.73 -2.43
CA GLU A 133 -12.80 26.19 -2.54
C GLU A 133 -13.59 26.63 -3.79
N GLY A 134 -14.08 25.68 -4.60
CA GLY A 134 -14.93 25.95 -5.77
C GLY A 134 -14.24 25.87 -7.13
N ASP A 135 -13.00 25.35 -7.19
CA ASP A 135 -12.25 25.11 -8.43
C ASP A 135 -12.20 23.60 -8.75
N PRO A 136 -13.26 23.01 -9.36
CA PRO A 136 -13.32 21.58 -9.65
C PRO A 136 -12.23 21.11 -10.64
N ASP A 137 -11.73 22.01 -11.49
CA ASP A 137 -10.68 21.71 -12.47
C ASP A 137 -9.32 21.51 -11.80
N ALA A 138 -9.13 21.93 -10.54
CA ALA A 138 -7.92 21.66 -9.80
C ALA A 138 -7.63 20.15 -9.68
N CYS A 139 -8.67 19.31 -9.60
CA CYS A 139 -8.56 17.86 -9.71
C CYS A 139 -9.92 17.27 -10.08
N ARG A 140 -10.18 17.12 -11.39
CA ARG A 140 -11.44 16.58 -11.93
C ARG A 140 -11.88 15.23 -11.33
N TYR A 141 -10.90 14.40 -10.94
CA TYR A 141 -11.12 13.08 -10.35
C TYR A 141 -11.61 13.15 -8.89
N TYR A 142 -11.40 14.24 -8.17
CA TYR A 142 -11.85 14.39 -6.79
C TYR A 142 -13.21 15.07 -6.77
N ASN A 143 -14.27 14.27 -6.86
CA ASN A 143 -15.66 14.74 -6.90
C ASN A 143 -16.56 13.84 -6.04
N TYR A 144 -17.86 14.10 -6.03
CA TYR A 144 -18.82 13.42 -5.15
C TYR A 144 -18.87 11.89 -5.36
N ASP A 145 -18.49 11.38 -6.54
CA ASP A 145 -18.53 9.95 -6.85
C ASP A 145 -17.48 9.16 -6.07
N VAL A 146 -16.41 9.81 -5.57
CA VAL A 146 -15.43 9.22 -4.62
C VAL A 146 -16.11 8.66 -3.36
N TRP A 147 -17.30 9.16 -3.03
CA TRP A 147 -18.11 8.71 -1.90
C TRP A 147 -19.31 7.85 -2.31
N SER A 148 -19.43 7.50 -3.59
CA SER A 148 -20.55 6.71 -4.08
C SER A 148 -20.51 5.28 -3.56
N GLU A 149 -21.69 4.75 -3.22
CA GLU A 149 -21.85 3.33 -2.92
C GLU A 149 -21.55 2.46 -4.15
N GLU A 150 -21.77 2.98 -5.36
CA GLU A 150 -21.47 2.27 -6.61
C GLU A 150 -19.97 1.95 -6.73
N THR A 151 -19.10 2.95 -6.54
CA THR A 151 -17.65 2.72 -6.57
C THR A 151 -17.20 1.80 -5.44
N LYS A 152 -17.76 1.94 -4.24
CA LYS A 152 -17.44 1.06 -3.12
C LYS A 152 -17.84 -0.39 -3.40
N ASN A 153 -19.03 -0.59 -3.96
CA ASN A 153 -19.51 -1.90 -4.38
C ASN A 153 -18.63 -2.48 -5.50
N TYR A 154 -18.19 -1.67 -6.45
CA TYR A 154 -17.24 -2.10 -7.48
C TYR A 154 -15.93 -2.61 -6.84
N ILE A 155 -15.34 -1.85 -5.91
CA ILE A 155 -14.11 -2.23 -5.22
C ILE A 155 -14.25 -3.60 -4.54
N PHE A 156 -15.28 -3.81 -3.73
CA PHE A 156 -15.42 -5.05 -2.95
C PHE A 156 -15.92 -6.24 -3.77
N SER A 157 -16.71 -6.00 -4.82
CA SER A 157 -17.22 -7.09 -5.67
C SER A 157 -16.19 -7.59 -6.68
N THR A 158 -15.31 -6.70 -7.16
CA THR A 158 -14.33 -7.05 -8.19
C THR A 158 -12.92 -7.26 -7.63
N ILE A 159 -12.58 -6.64 -6.50
CA ILE A 159 -11.22 -6.62 -5.93
C ILE A 159 -10.23 -6.23 -7.04
N PRO A 160 -10.34 -5.02 -7.62
CA PRO A 160 -9.71 -4.70 -8.91
C PRO A 160 -8.18 -4.65 -8.80
N PHE A 161 -7.45 -5.03 -9.84
CA PHE A 161 -6.03 -4.69 -9.95
C PHE A 161 -5.86 -3.16 -10.02
N ALA A 162 -4.65 -2.66 -9.77
CA ALA A 162 -4.40 -1.23 -9.79
C ALA A 162 -4.72 -0.62 -11.17
N GLU A 163 -4.35 -1.33 -12.24
CA GLU A 163 -4.58 -0.96 -13.63
C GLU A 163 -6.06 -0.99 -13.99
N GLU A 164 -6.78 -2.06 -13.59
CA GLU A 164 -8.24 -2.16 -13.77
C GLU A 164 -8.96 -0.98 -13.07
N PHE A 165 -8.51 -0.61 -11.87
CA PHE A 165 -9.14 0.49 -11.13
C PHE A 165 -8.75 1.88 -11.63
N LEU A 166 -7.57 2.02 -12.23
CA LEU A 166 -7.18 3.23 -12.95
C LEU A 166 -8.05 3.44 -14.19
N GLU A 167 -8.32 2.37 -14.95
CA GLU A 167 -9.22 2.41 -16.12
C GLU A 167 -10.64 2.78 -15.69
N TYR A 168 -11.19 2.09 -14.69
CA TYR A 168 -12.47 2.47 -14.08
C TYR A 168 -12.50 3.94 -13.63
N GLY A 169 -11.42 4.40 -12.99
CA GLY A 169 -11.26 5.79 -12.55
C GLY A 169 -11.26 6.80 -13.69
N SER A 170 -10.63 6.44 -14.80
CA SER A 170 -10.57 7.27 -16.00
C SER A 170 -11.93 7.37 -16.67
N ASP A 171 -12.59 6.24 -16.90
CA ASP A 171 -13.87 6.17 -17.61
C ASP A 171 -15.00 6.87 -16.85
N ASN A 172 -14.98 6.80 -15.52
CA ASN A 172 -15.99 7.39 -14.65
C ASN A 172 -15.57 8.75 -14.06
N ILE A 173 -14.40 9.29 -14.45
CA ILE A 173 -13.84 10.54 -13.91
C ILE A 173 -13.83 10.55 -12.37
N ILE A 174 -13.29 9.50 -11.75
CA ILE A 174 -13.25 9.34 -10.30
C ILE A 174 -11.84 9.00 -9.83
N CYS A 175 -11.44 9.49 -8.65
CA CYS A 175 -10.08 9.33 -8.12
C CYS A 175 -9.88 7.94 -7.50
N PRO A 176 -9.09 7.04 -8.10
CA PRO A 176 -8.91 5.69 -7.58
C PRO A 176 -8.32 5.67 -6.16
N TYR A 177 -7.28 6.48 -5.93
CA TYR A 177 -6.64 6.54 -4.62
C TYR A 177 -7.60 7.00 -3.51
N GLU A 178 -8.38 8.06 -3.74
CA GLU A 178 -9.29 8.57 -2.70
C GLU A 178 -10.49 7.65 -2.51
N SER A 179 -10.97 6.97 -3.56
CA SER A 179 -12.04 5.96 -3.48
C SER A 179 -11.62 4.75 -2.65
N LEU A 180 -10.42 4.18 -2.90
CA LEU A 180 -9.90 3.08 -2.06
C LEU A 180 -9.73 3.55 -0.62
N LYS A 181 -9.14 4.72 -0.39
CA LYS A 181 -8.98 5.26 0.96
C LYS A 181 -10.32 5.46 1.67
N ARG A 182 -11.39 5.79 0.94
CA ARG A 182 -12.74 5.97 1.51
C ARG A 182 -13.43 4.65 1.85
N ALA A 183 -13.19 3.60 1.06
CA ALA A 183 -13.67 2.24 1.29
C ALA A 183 -12.89 1.53 2.40
N LEU A 184 -11.63 1.91 2.64
CA LEU A 184 -10.70 1.27 3.58
C LEU A 184 -11.30 0.92 4.96
N PRO A 185 -12.06 1.80 5.65
CA PRO A 185 -12.66 1.46 6.95
C PRO A 185 -13.56 0.21 6.95
N GLU A 186 -14.21 -0.08 5.83
CA GLU A 186 -15.14 -1.21 5.66
C GLU A 186 -14.43 -2.49 5.19
N ALA A 187 -13.12 -2.45 4.90
CA ALA A 187 -12.36 -3.61 4.47
C ALA A 187 -11.98 -4.51 5.65
N ASP A 188 -12.22 -5.81 5.49
CA ASP A 188 -11.78 -6.89 6.37
C ASP A 188 -10.36 -7.36 6.00
N ILE A 189 -10.05 -7.33 4.69
CA ILE A 189 -8.75 -7.72 4.13
C ILE A 189 -8.22 -6.57 3.28
N VAL A 190 -7.00 -6.13 3.56
CA VAL A 190 -6.29 -5.18 2.71
C VAL A 190 -5.01 -5.81 2.20
N LEU A 191 -4.83 -5.80 0.88
CA LEU A 191 -3.54 -6.13 0.28
C LEU A 191 -2.76 -4.85 0.05
N ALA A 192 -1.52 -4.76 0.55
CA ALA A 192 -0.72 -3.56 0.37
C ALA A 192 0.77 -3.86 0.19
N PRO A 193 1.54 -2.96 -0.46
CA PRO A 193 2.98 -3.08 -0.48
C PRO A 193 3.56 -2.99 0.93
N TYR A 194 4.64 -3.73 1.23
CA TYR A 194 5.31 -3.65 2.53
C TYR A 194 5.62 -2.21 2.98
N ALA A 195 6.06 -1.35 2.06
CA ALA A 195 6.41 0.04 2.34
C ALA A 195 5.25 0.87 2.92
N SER A 196 4.00 0.48 2.66
CA SER A 196 2.81 1.15 3.20
C SER A 196 2.64 0.96 4.72
N PHE A 197 3.23 -0.11 5.28
CA PHE A 197 3.08 -0.49 6.68
C PHE A 197 4.37 -0.38 7.48
N LEU A 198 5.51 -0.78 6.89
CA LEU A 198 6.78 -0.82 7.61
C LEU A 198 7.40 0.58 7.83
N ASN A 199 7.03 1.59 7.02
CA ASN A 199 7.50 2.95 7.26
C ASN A 199 6.66 3.53 8.40
N PRO A 200 7.25 3.90 9.55
CA PRO A 200 6.46 4.28 10.73
C PRO A 200 5.47 5.42 10.47
N ALA A 201 5.88 6.45 9.72
CA ALA A 201 5.03 7.61 9.43
C ALA A 201 3.91 7.29 8.44
N ILE A 202 4.17 6.42 7.46
CA ILE A 202 3.17 6.00 6.46
C ILE A 202 2.21 4.98 7.07
N GLY A 203 2.75 3.99 7.78
CA GLY A 203 2.01 2.91 8.42
C GLY A 203 1.03 3.43 9.46
N GLU A 204 1.43 4.38 10.29
CA GLU A 204 0.52 4.99 11.27
C GLU A 204 -0.67 5.70 10.60
N ARG A 205 -0.41 6.48 9.54
CA ARG A 205 -1.48 7.14 8.77
C ARG A 205 -2.38 6.12 8.07
N PHE A 206 -1.80 5.04 7.55
CA PHE A 206 -2.54 3.96 6.90
C PHE A 206 -3.50 3.27 7.89
N LEU A 207 -3.01 2.94 9.09
CA LEU A 207 -3.84 2.37 10.17
C LEU A 207 -4.94 3.33 10.63
N GLN A 208 -4.63 4.63 10.76
CA GLN A 208 -5.62 5.66 11.10
C GLN A 208 -6.72 5.79 10.03
N HIS A 209 -6.36 5.73 8.75
CA HIS A 209 -7.34 5.74 7.66
C HIS A 209 -8.19 4.46 7.64
N TRP A 210 -7.62 3.33 8.04
CA TRP A 210 -8.35 2.06 8.13
C TRP A 210 -9.21 1.98 9.40
N GLY A 211 -8.86 2.72 10.45
CA GLY A 211 -9.55 2.68 11.73
C GLY A 211 -9.31 1.36 12.48
N VAL A 212 -8.11 0.79 12.37
CA VAL A 212 -7.74 -0.48 13.01
C VAL A 212 -6.47 -0.32 13.85
N SER A 213 -6.42 -0.99 14.99
CA SER A 213 -5.23 -1.06 15.85
C SER A 213 -4.30 -2.19 15.39
N ARG A 214 -3.03 -2.15 15.79
CA ARG A 214 -2.09 -3.26 15.52
C ARG A 214 -2.53 -4.55 16.23
N ASP A 215 -3.15 -4.45 17.39
CA ASP A 215 -3.63 -5.59 18.17
C ASP A 215 -4.83 -6.28 17.49
N ASP A 216 -5.50 -5.59 16.57
CA ASP A 216 -6.65 -6.10 15.80
C ASP A 216 -6.29 -6.60 14.41
N LEU A 217 -4.99 -6.71 14.11
CA LEU A 217 -4.49 -7.13 12.81
C LEU A 217 -3.81 -8.50 12.85
N VAL A 218 -4.13 -9.31 11.85
CA VAL A 218 -3.32 -10.44 11.41
C VAL A 218 -2.48 -9.97 10.23
N LEU A 219 -1.16 -10.00 10.38
CA LEU A 219 -0.23 -9.66 9.31
C LEU A 219 0.19 -10.93 8.57
N ILE A 220 0.06 -10.91 7.24
CA ILE A 220 0.62 -11.95 6.36
C ILE A 220 1.76 -11.32 5.58
N LEU A 221 2.98 -11.80 5.80
CA LEU A 221 4.19 -11.29 5.15
C LEU A 221 4.59 -12.24 4.02
N ASP A 222 4.26 -11.88 2.78
CA ASP A 222 4.54 -12.72 1.62
C ASP A 222 5.99 -12.60 1.18
N GLU A 223 6.62 -13.73 0.86
CA GLU A 223 8.05 -13.81 0.55
C GLU A 223 8.92 -13.10 1.61
N ALA A 224 8.66 -13.41 2.89
CA ALA A 224 9.29 -12.77 4.06
C ALA A 224 10.82 -12.86 4.11
N HIS A 225 11.45 -13.71 3.29
CA HIS A 225 12.90 -13.72 3.09
C HIS A 225 13.45 -12.36 2.62
N ASN A 226 12.60 -11.51 2.02
CA ASN A 226 12.94 -10.15 1.58
C ASN A 226 12.92 -9.11 2.71
N LEU A 227 12.38 -9.45 3.89
CA LEU A 227 12.17 -8.49 4.97
C LEU A 227 13.48 -7.84 5.48
N PRO A 228 14.61 -8.57 5.62
CA PRO A 228 15.86 -7.95 6.05
C PRO A 228 16.41 -6.93 5.07
N ASP A 229 16.37 -7.22 3.76
CA ASP A 229 16.81 -6.28 2.73
C ASP A 229 15.91 -5.04 2.72
N LEU A 230 14.60 -5.22 2.79
CA LEU A 230 13.66 -4.12 2.83
C LEU A 230 13.86 -3.22 4.06
N ALA A 231 14.12 -3.79 5.23
CA ALA A 231 14.41 -3.02 6.44
C ALA A 231 15.69 -2.18 6.30
N ARG A 232 16.72 -2.71 5.62
CA ARG A 232 17.96 -1.99 5.31
C ARG A 232 17.69 -0.84 4.34
N ASP A 233 16.97 -1.09 3.25
CA ASP A 233 16.65 -0.08 2.23
C ASP A 233 15.86 1.09 2.84
N MET A 234 14.85 0.79 3.67
CA MET A 234 14.01 1.80 4.32
C MET A 234 14.74 2.64 5.36
N SER A 235 15.87 2.15 5.87
CA SER A 235 16.71 2.84 6.85
C SER A 235 17.91 3.55 6.21
N SER A 236 18.05 3.44 4.88
CA SER A 236 19.17 3.99 4.12
C SER A 236 18.69 5.18 3.27
N PHE A 237 19.63 6.06 2.91
CA PHE A 237 19.40 7.14 1.96
C PHE A 237 20.66 7.40 1.14
N ASP A 238 20.48 7.87 -0.08
CA ASP A 238 21.57 8.21 -0.99
C ASP A 238 21.51 9.68 -1.38
N ILE A 239 22.68 10.31 -1.50
CA ILE A 239 22.83 11.66 -2.05
C ILE A 239 23.58 11.52 -3.37
N SER A 240 22.89 11.70 -4.49
CA SER A 240 23.48 11.63 -5.83
C SER A 240 23.94 13.01 -6.30
N ILE A 241 24.93 13.05 -7.20
CA ILE A 241 25.31 14.29 -7.92
C ILE A 241 24.11 14.92 -8.65
N ARG A 242 23.19 14.09 -9.16
CA ARG A 242 21.93 14.54 -9.76
C ARG A 242 21.05 15.28 -8.75
N SER A 243 20.91 14.76 -7.53
CA SER A 243 20.16 15.40 -6.45
C SER A 243 20.76 16.76 -6.06
N ILE A 244 22.10 16.85 -6.03
CA ILE A 244 22.80 18.12 -5.77
C ILE A 244 22.55 19.13 -6.90
N ASN A 245 22.64 18.70 -8.17
CA ASN A 245 22.34 19.58 -9.31
C ASN A 245 20.91 20.14 -9.23
N TYR A 246 19.93 19.30 -8.87
CA TYR A 246 18.54 19.77 -8.70
C TYR A 246 18.43 20.79 -7.56
N ALA A 247 19.07 20.54 -6.42
CA ALA A 247 19.06 21.47 -5.30
C ALA A 247 19.73 22.82 -5.63
N GLU A 248 20.84 22.82 -6.39
CA GLU A 248 21.51 24.05 -6.84
C GLU A 248 20.65 24.86 -7.82
N ASN A 249 19.94 24.18 -8.73
CA ASN A 249 19.00 24.84 -9.63
C ASN A 249 17.82 25.42 -8.84
N GLU A 250 17.28 24.68 -7.87
CA GLU A 250 16.21 25.18 -7.00
C GLU A 250 16.66 26.41 -6.19
N ALA A 251 17.87 26.40 -5.61
CA ALA A 251 18.42 27.55 -4.91
C ALA A 251 18.59 28.77 -5.83
N ARG A 252 18.95 28.55 -7.10
CA ARG A 252 19.05 29.62 -8.10
C ARG A 252 17.69 30.22 -8.45
N ASP A 253 16.69 29.38 -8.62
CA ASP A 253 15.37 29.76 -9.11
C ASP A 253 14.46 30.30 -8.00
N GLN A 254 14.58 29.76 -6.79
CA GLN A 254 13.71 30.06 -5.63
C GLN A 254 14.39 30.93 -4.56
N GLY A 255 15.70 31.17 -4.70
CA GLY A 255 16.50 31.98 -3.79
C GLY A 255 17.41 31.15 -2.89
N ASP A 256 18.67 31.57 -2.82
CA ASP A 256 19.73 30.91 -2.07
C ASP A 256 19.72 31.37 -0.60
N PHE A 257 19.25 30.47 0.28
CA PHE A 257 19.02 30.77 1.69
C PHE A 257 20.21 30.37 2.57
N LEU A 258 20.31 31.01 3.75
CA LEU A 258 21.36 30.73 4.71
C LEU A 258 21.01 29.53 5.60
N LEU A 259 21.82 28.48 5.50
CA LEU A 259 21.87 27.37 6.44
C LEU A 259 22.67 27.78 7.69
N TYR A 260 22.13 27.44 8.87
CA TYR A 260 22.70 27.83 10.17
C TYR A 260 23.05 29.32 10.29
N GLN A 261 22.31 30.18 9.58
CA GLN A 261 22.53 31.63 9.51
C GLN A 261 23.95 32.04 9.06
N LYS A 262 24.71 31.14 8.44
CA LYS A 262 26.14 31.34 8.18
C LYS A 262 26.59 30.92 6.78
N TYR A 263 26.06 29.83 6.25
CA TYR A 263 26.49 29.27 4.97
C TYR A 263 25.35 29.37 3.97
N LYS A 264 25.63 29.74 2.72
CA LYS A 264 24.61 29.64 1.69
C LYS A 264 24.30 28.18 1.39
N SER A 265 23.07 27.92 0.97
CA SER A 265 22.66 26.59 0.55
C SER A 265 23.54 26.09 -0.59
N SER A 266 23.90 26.97 -1.54
CA SER A 266 24.83 26.66 -2.64
C SER A 266 26.22 26.25 -2.15
N ASP A 267 26.75 26.91 -1.12
CA ASP A 267 28.10 26.62 -0.60
C ASP A 267 28.15 25.19 -0.04
N VAL A 268 27.12 24.80 0.72
CA VAL A 268 27.02 23.45 1.29
C VAL A 268 26.86 22.39 0.19
N LEU A 269 26.08 22.69 -0.86
CA LEU A 269 25.90 21.80 -2.00
C LEU A 269 27.20 21.59 -2.78
N GLU A 270 27.96 22.66 -3.02
CA GLU A 270 29.28 22.60 -3.68
C GLU A 270 30.30 21.81 -2.85
N MET A 271 30.33 22.03 -1.53
CA MET A 271 31.17 21.25 -0.61
C MET A 271 30.81 19.76 -0.65
N THR A 272 29.51 19.44 -0.62
CA THR A 272 29.03 18.06 -0.64
C THR A 272 29.38 17.37 -1.96
N ARG A 273 29.19 18.06 -3.09
CA ARG A 273 29.61 17.59 -4.42
C ARG A 273 31.09 17.27 -4.46
N SER A 274 31.92 18.19 -3.97
CA SER A 274 33.38 18.04 -3.97
C SER A 274 33.81 16.83 -3.14
N ALA A 275 33.21 16.64 -1.97
CA ALA A 275 33.47 15.47 -1.12
C ALA A 275 33.05 14.15 -1.78
N ILE A 276 31.90 14.10 -2.46
CA ILE A 276 31.46 12.91 -3.20
C ILE A 276 32.46 12.59 -4.32
N ILE A 277 32.87 13.60 -5.10
CA ILE A 277 33.81 13.41 -6.21
C ILE A 277 35.18 12.95 -5.70
N SER A 278 35.66 13.48 -4.57
CA SER A 278 36.96 13.05 -4.01
C SER A 278 36.94 11.59 -3.57
N LEU A 279 35.83 11.11 -3.00
CA LEU A 279 35.67 9.70 -2.58
C LEU A 279 35.68 8.70 -3.76
N VAL A 280 35.38 9.15 -4.97
CA VAL A 280 35.36 8.31 -6.18
C VAL A 280 36.72 8.31 -6.90
N ASN A 281 37.53 9.34 -6.68
CA ASN A 281 38.82 9.54 -7.36
C ASN A 281 40.03 9.05 -6.54
N GLU A 282 39.81 8.38 -5.40
CA GLU A 282 40.81 7.60 -4.65
C GLU A 282 40.80 6.13 -5.09
#